data_AF-A0A7U9T277-F1
#
_entry.id   AF-A0A7U9T277-F1
#
_cell.length_a   1.000
_cell.length_b   1.000
_cell.length_c   1.000
_cell.angle_alpha   90.00
_cell.angle_beta   90.00
_cell.angle_gamma   90.00
#
_symmetry.space_group_name_H-M   'P 1'
#
loop_
_entity.id
_entity.type
_entity.pdbx_description
1 polymer ?
#
loop_
_entity_poly.entity_id
_entity_poly.type
_entity_poly.pdbx_seq_one_letter_code
_entity_poly.pdbx_strand_id
1 'polypeptide(L)'
;MEEKGAGLIAAFDSLYTTNRIQMLKVLLTRLPTPSQGGFAIYIKFLELQYAISLLRQHPTTRFADARPLSADLFSGDTADTVELLDELLPFSGPAERTRIENMKNMLQSMGRIKEMMEMMEMMKEMFPEGFGGDADNPMMNGMDLSAMFDLFGKED
;
A
#
# COMPACT_ATOMS: atom_id res chain seq x y z
N MET A 1 -16.80 -0.75 -0.45
CA MET A 1 -15.36 -0.51 -0.22
C MET A 1 -15.04 0.97 0.03
N GLU A 2 -15.71 1.94 -0.63
CA GLU A 2 -15.47 3.39 -0.41
C GLU A 2 -15.70 3.88 1.04
N GLU A 3 -16.62 3.28 1.78
CA GLU A 3 -16.99 3.71 3.14
C GLU A 3 -15.88 3.43 4.18
N LYS A 4 -15.06 2.40 3.97
CA LYS A 4 -13.97 2.01 4.90
C LYS A 4 -12.81 3.01 4.86
N GLY A 5 -12.43 3.46 3.66
CA GLY A 5 -11.38 4.48 3.48
C GLY A 5 -11.78 5.86 4.02
N ALA A 6 -13.02 6.27 3.76
CA ALA A 6 -13.55 7.52 4.32
C ALA A 6 -13.61 7.49 5.86
N GLY A 7 -13.96 6.34 6.45
CA GLY A 7 -13.96 6.12 7.89
C GLY A 7 -12.57 6.22 8.51
N LEU A 8 -11.53 5.66 7.87
CA LEU A 8 -10.14 5.76 8.33
C LEU A 8 -9.63 7.20 8.32
N ILE A 9 -9.91 7.97 7.27
CA ILE A 9 -9.53 9.38 7.18
C ILE A 9 -10.26 10.21 8.23
N ALA A 10 -11.57 9.99 8.41
CA ALA A 10 -12.34 10.68 9.44
C ALA A 10 -11.85 10.35 10.85
N ALA A 11 -11.49 9.08 11.10
CA ALA A 11 -10.87 8.66 12.35
C ALA A 11 -9.54 9.37 12.57
N PHE A 12 -8.68 9.44 11.55
CA PHE A 12 -7.41 10.18 11.61
C PHE A 12 -7.62 11.66 11.92
N ASP A 13 -8.53 12.35 11.22
CA ASP A 13 -8.85 13.76 11.49
C ASP A 13 -9.40 13.98 12.90
N SER A 14 -10.13 13.00 13.46
CA SER A 14 -10.64 13.06 14.81
C SER A 14 -9.54 13.00 15.88
N LEU A 15 -8.42 12.31 15.61
CA LEU A 15 -7.28 12.22 16.54
C LEU A 15 -6.67 13.58 16.86
N TYR A 16 -6.71 14.50 15.90
CA TYR A 16 -6.11 15.83 16.02
C TYR A 16 -7.12 16.94 16.32
N THR A 17 -8.30 16.54 16.80
CA THR A 17 -9.39 17.45 17.10
C THR A 17 -9.79 17.30 18.57
N THR A 18 -10.06 18.43 19.22
CA THR A 18 -10.64 18.47 20.58
C THR A 18 -12.11 18.90 20.51
N ASN A 19 -12.88 18.67 21.58
CA ASN A 19 -14.27 19.14 21.69
C ASN A 19 -14.41 20.63 21.33
N ARG A 20 -13.45 21.46 21.76
CA ARG A 20 -13.44 22.90 21.44
C ARG A 20 -13.24 23.15 19.95
N ILE A 21 -12.32 22.44 19.31
CA ILE A 21 -12.09 22.55 17.85
C ILE A 21 -13.32 22.07 17.08
N GLN A 22 -13.99 21.00 17.53
CA GLN A 22 -15.26 20.53 16.93
C GLN A 22 -16.35 21.60 17.01
N MET A 23 -16.53 22.24 18.17
CA MET A 23 -17.48 23.35 18.31
C MET A 23 -17.18 24.49 17.33
N LEU A 24 -15.90 24.84 17.15
CA LEU A 24 -15.50 25.88 16.19
C LEU A 24 -15.80 25.46 14.74
N LYS A 25 -15.58 24.20 14.37
CA LYS A 25 -15.98 23.66 13.05
C LYS A 25 -17.48 23.78 12.80
N VAL A 26 -18.32 23.49 13.81
CA VAL A 26 -19.78 23.69 13.71
C VAL A 26 -20.11 25.17 13.53
N LEU A 27 -19.48 26.06 14.30
CA LEU A 27 -19.69 27.50 14.19
C LEU A 27 -19.27 28.07 12.83
N LEU A 28 -18.19 27.56 12.22
CA LEU A 28 -17.73 27.96 10.89
C LEU A 28 -18.86 27.86 9.85
N THR A 29 -19.66 26.79 9.89
CA THR A 29 -20.79 26.57 8.96
C THR A 29 -21.89 27.61 9.07
N ARG A 30 -21.92 28.39 10.16
CA ARG A 30 -22.92 29.41 10.44
C ARG A 30 -22.43 30.83 10.20
N LEU A 31 -21.13 31.02 9.92
CA LEU A 31 -20.54 32.35 9.70
C LEU A 31 -20.80 32.87 8.27
N PRO A 32 -20.86 34.19 8.07
CA PRO A 32 -20.90 34.78 6.74
C PRO A 32 -19.65 34.44 5.92
N THR A 33 -19.82 34.15 4.63
CA THR A 33 -18.75 33.76 3.68
C THR A 33 -17.48 34.61 3.76
N PRO A 34 -17.53 35.96 3.88
CA PRO A 34 -16.32 36.77 3.97
C PRO A 34 -15.41 36.44 5.17
N SER A 35 -16.00 35.94 6.26
CA SER A 35 -15.29 35.61 7.50
C SER A 35 -14.88 34.14 7.61
N GLN A 36 -15.47 33.26 6.79
CA GLN A 36 -15.21 31.82 6.84
C GLN A 36 -13.77 31.47 6.51
N GLY A 37 -13.14 32.17 5.55
CA GLY A 37 -11.76 31.88 5.14
C GLY A 37 -10.75 32.05 6.28
N GLY A 38 -10.74 33.22 6.94
CA GLY A 38 -9.87 33.48 8.09
C GLY A 38 -10.17 32.56 9.27
N PHE A 39 -11.44 32.27 9.52
CA PHE A 39 -11.85 31.38 10.60
C PHE A 39 -11.45 29.92 10.34
N ALA A 40 -11.52 29.45 9.10
CA ALA A 40 -11.05 28.13 8.70
C ALA A 40 -9.53 27.98 8.89
N ILE A 41 -8.75 29.01 8.52
CA ILE A 41 -7.30 29.05 8.75
C ILE A 41 -7.00 28.96 10.25
N TYR A 42 -7.73 29.71 11.08
CA TYR A 42 -7.56 29.67 12.53
C TYR A 42 -7.86 28.28 13.11
N ILE A 43 -8.93 27.61 12.65
CA ILE A 43 -9.23 26.23 13.05
C ILE A 43 -8.09 25.28 12.69
N LYS A 44 -7.54 25.37 11.47
CA LYS A 44 -6.40 24.55 11.03
C LYS A 44 -5.14 24.80 11.85
N PHE A 45 -4.90 26.04 12.25
CA PHE A 45 -3.81 26.39 13.17
C PHE A 45 -3.98 25.73 14.54
N LEU A 46 -5.19 25.73 15.11
CA LEU A 46 -5.46 25.06 16.38
C LEU A 46 -5.28 23.53 16.29
N GLU A 47 -5.70 22.90 15.18
CA GLU A 47 -5.45 21.47 14.94
C GLU A 47 -3.95 21.17 14.91
N LEU A 48 -3.15 21.99 14.23
CA LEU A 48 -1.70 21.83 14.17
C LEU A 48 -1.06 21.99 15.55
N GLN A 49 -1.48 23.00 16.33
CA GLN A 49 -0.97 23.18 17.70
C GLN A 49 -1.25 21.96 18.57
N TYR A 50 -2.44 21.38 18.45
CA TYR A 50 -2.83 20.19 19.19
C TYR A 50 -2.06 18.94 18.71
N ALA A 51 -1.85 18.77 17.41
CA ALA A 51 -1.02 17.70 16.87
C ALA A 51 0.42 17.75 17.41
N ILE A 52 1.01 18.95 17.47
CA ILE A 52 2.34 19.17 18.04
C ILE A 52 2.35 18.83 19.54
N SER A 53 1.32 19.21 20.30
CA SER A 53 1.27 18.86 21.73
C SER A 53 1.12 17.36 21.95
N LEU A 54 0.32 16.68 21.12
CA LEU A 54 0.13 15.23 21.17
C LEU A 54 1.45 14.49 20.93
N LEU A 55 2.21 14.90 19.91
CA LEU A 55 3.53 14.32 19.61
C LEU A 55 4.54 14.51 20.75
N ARG A 56 4.50 15.67 21.43
CA ARG A 56 5.38 15.93 22.58
C ARG A 56 5.02 15.11 23.80
N GLN A 57 3.73 14.85 24.02
CA GLN A 57 3.24 14.07 25.16
C GLN A 57 3.43 12.57 24.93
N HIS A 58 3.35 12.12 23.68
CA HIS A 58 3.49 10.73 23.28
C HIS A 58 4.49 10.61 22.12
N PRO A 59 5.81 10.66 22.37
CA PRO A 59 6.82 10.57 21.32
C PRO A 59 6.82 9.23 20.58
N THR A 60 6.17 8.20 21.14
CA THR A 60 6.08 6.84 20.58
C THR A 60 4.65 6.41 20.27
N THR A 61 3.65 7.32 20.25
CA THR A 61 2.28 6.93 19.85
C THR A 61 2.30 6.35 18.45
N ARG A 62 2.04 5.04 18.37
CA ARG A 62 1.66 4.39 17.12
C ARG A 62 0.25 4.88 16.79
N PHE A 63 0.08 5.48 15.63
CA PHE A 63 -1.22 5.92 15.15
C PHE A 63 -2.02 4.67 14.78
N ALA A 64 -2.95 4.31 15.66
CA ALA A 64 -3.75 3.09 15.59
C ALA A 64 -2.93 1.78 15.62
N ASP A 65 -3.62 0.65 15.73
CA ASP A 65 -3.09 -0.71 15.55
C ASP A 65 -2.69 -0.96 14.08
N ALA A 66 -2.04 0.02 13.44
CA ALA A 66 -1.55 -0.09 12.09
C ALA A 66 -0.54 -1.24 12.07
N ARG A 67 -0.88 -2.32 11.35
CA ARG A 67 0.09 -3.37 11.05
C ARG A 67 1.25 -2.68 10.33
N PRO A 68 2.46 -2.74 10.87
CA PRO A 68 3.61 -2.25 10.13
C PRO A 68 3.64 -3.04 8.82
N LEU A 69 3.72 -2.33 7.68
CA LEU A 69 4.08 -3.00 6.44
C LEU A 69 5.37 -3.77 6.71
N SER A 70 5.43 -5.00 6.22
CA SER A 70 6.66 -5.77 6.28
C SER A 70 7.77 -4.90 5.69
N ALA A 71 8.89 -4.82 6.41
CA ALA A 71 10.05 -4.06 5.94
C ALA A 71 10.58 -4.60 4.60
N ASP A 72 10.16 -5.81 4.25
CA ASP A 72 10.50 -6.54 3.06
C ASP A 72 9.30 -6.60 2.09
N LEU A 73 8.94 -5.43 1.54
CA LEU A 73 7.88 -5.24 0.54
C LEU A 73 7.95 -6.21 -0.65
N PHE A 74 9.14 -6.73 -0.94
CA PHE A 74 9.42 -7.57 -2.10
C PHE A 74 9.85 -9.00 -1.73
N SER A 75 10.06 -9.31 -0.45
CA SER A 75 10.70 -10.57 -0.05
C SER A 75 9.75 -11.56 0.64
N GLY A 76 8.61 -11.10 1.18
CA GLY A 76 7.61 -11.93 1.86
C GLY A 76 6.24 -12.00 1.17
N ASP A 77 5.21 -12.31 1.96
CA ASP A 77 3.80 -12.26 1.55
C ASP A 77 3.45 -10.83 1.10
N THR A 78 3.23 -10.65 -0.20
CA THR A 78 2.91 -9.35 -0.80
C THR A 78 1.44 -8.98 -0.65
N ALA A 79 0.61 -9.86 -0.07
CA ALA A 79 -0.83 -9.63 0.10
C ALA A 79 -1.14 -8.35 0.87
N ASP A 80 -0.44 -8.10 1.97
CA ASP A 80 -0.63 -6.88 2.79
C ASP A 80 -0.30 -5.60 1.98
N THR A 81 0.75 -5.64 1.14
CA THR A 81 1.14 -4.52 0.28
C THR A 81 0.14 -4.31 -0.86
N VAL A 82 -0.38 -5.38 -1.44
CA VAL A 82 -1.41 -5.32 -2.49
C VAL A 82 -2.72 -4.75 -1.93
N GLU A 83 -3.12 -5.17 -0.73
CA GLU A 83 -4.29 -4.62 -0.04
C GLU A 83 -4.12 -3.11 0.23
N LEU A 84 -2.93 -2.66 0.67
CA LEU A 84 -2.63 -1.24 0.81
C LEU A 84 -2.80 -0.48 -0.52
N LEU A 85 -2.25 -1.01 -1.62
CA LEU A 85 -2.38 -0.38 -2.93
C LEU A 85 -3.85 -0.23 -3.34
N ASP A 86 -4.67 -1.24 -3.04
CA ASP A 86 -6.12 -1.19 -3.26
C ASP A 86 -6.82 -0.15 -2.37
N GLU A 87 -6.38 0.04 -1.13
CA GLU A 87 -6.88 1.09 -0.23
C GLU A 87 -6.50 2.51 -0.69
N LEU A 88 -5.41 2.67 -1.44
CA LEU A 88 -4.94 3.96 -1.96
C LEU A 88 -5.62 4.37 -3.29
N LEU A 89 -6.09 3.42 -4.10
CA LEU A 89 -6.73 3.69 -5.40
C LEU A 89 -7.88 4.72 -5.35
N PRO A 90 -8.80 4.70 -4.36
CA PRO A 90 -9.90 5.67 -4.28
C PRO A 90 -9.42 7.11 -4.17
N PHE A 91 -8.27 7.35 -3.56
CA PHE A 91 -7.71 8.68 -3.31
C PHE A 91 -6.73 9.15 -4.39
N SER A 92 -6.42 8.30 -5.35
CA SER A 92 -5.40 8.52 -6.36
C SER A 92 -5.96 9.22 -7.60
N GLY A 93 -5.21 10.19 -8.13
CA GLY A 93 -5.50 10.83 -9.42
C GLY A 93 -5.26 9.89 -10.62
N PRO A 94 -5.63 10.29 -11.86
CA PRO A 94 -5.54 9.41 -13.03
C PRO A 94 -4.14 8.84 -13.28
N ALA A 95 -3.09 9.66 -13.16
CA ALA A 95 -1.71 9.23 -13.36
C ALA A 95 -1.19 8.32 -12.22
N GLU A 96 -1.66 8.54 -10.99
CA GLU A 96 -1.26 7.76 -9.82
C GLU A 96 -1.90 6.36 -9.86
N ARG A 97 -3.15 6.26 -10.30
CA ARG A 97 -3.85 4.98 -10.47
C ARG A 97 -3.09 4.04 -11.41
N THR A 98 -2.66 4.52 -12.57
CA THR A 98 -1.87 3.70 -13.50
C THR A 98 -0.56 3.21 -12.87
N ARG A 99 0.11 4.04 -12.07
CA ARG A 99 1.34 3.63 -11.37
C ARG A 99 1.07 2.58 -10.30
N ILE A 100 -0.02 2.74 -9.55
CA ILE A 100 -0.43 1.80 -8.50
C ILE A 100 -0.78 0.44 -9.11
N GLU A 101 -1.55 0.42 -10.19
CA GLU A 101 -1.89 -0.83 -10.90
C GLU A 101 -0.65 -1.51 -11.48
N ASN A 102 0.26 -0.75 -12.09
CA ASN A 102 1.53 -1.31 -12.58
C ASN A 102 2.36 -1.91 -11.44
N MET A 103 2.40 -1.25 -10.28
CA MET A 103 3.11 -1.76 -9.10
C MET A 103 2.46 -3.03 -8.55
N LYS A 104 1.13 -3.08 -8.52
CA LYS A 104 0.36 -4.26 -8.11
C LYS A 104 0.65 -5.46 -9.02
N ASN A 105 0.62 -5.24 -10.33
CA ASN A 105 0.92 -6.28 -11.33
C ASN A 105 2.36 -6.80 -11.17
N MET A 106 3.33 -5.91 -10.93
CA MET A 106 4.72 -6.29 -10.67
C MET A 106 4.86 -7.11 -9.38
N LEU A 107 4.21 -6.72 -8.28
CA LEU A 107 4.29 -7.46 -7.02
C LEU A 107 3.70 -8.86 -7.13
N GLN A 108 2.58 -8.99 -7.85
CA GLN A 108 1.93 -10.28 -8.09
C GLN A 108 2.76 -11.16 -9.04
N SER A 109 3.37 -10.60 -10.08
CA SER A 109 4.24 -11.37 -10.98
C SER A 109 5.49 -11.87 -10.26
N MET A 110 6.11 -11.05 -9.41
CA MET A 110 7.24 -11.47 -8.57
C MET A 110 6.86 -12.59 -7.60
N GLY A 111 5.66 -12.55 -7.00
CA GLY A 111 5.15 -13.63 -6.15
C GLY A 111 5.06 -14.95 -6.91
N ARG A 112 4.43 -14.95 -8.10
CA ARG A 112 4.31 -16.14 -8.96
C ARG A 112 5.66 -16.69 -9.40
N ILE A 113 6.62 -15.81 -9.71
CA ILE A 113 7.98 -16.22 -10.09
C ILE A 113 8.68 -16.93 -8.93
N LYS A 114 8.53 -16.43 -7.69
CA LYS A 114 9.12 -17.09 -6.52
C LYS A 114 8.51 -18.45 -6.25
N GLU A 115 7.19 -18.56 -6.27
CA GLU A 115 6.50 -19.85 -6.10
C GLU A 115 6.97 -20.87 -7.14
N MET A 116 7.19 -20.42 -8.38
CA MET A 116 7.73 -21.27 -9.44
C MET A 116 9.20 -21.66 -9.20
N MET A 117 10.05 -20.73 -8.72
CA MET A 117 11.44 -21.06 -8.36
C MET A 117 11.49 -22.10 -7.24
N GLU A 118 10.67 -21.94 -6.20
CA GLU A 118 10.59 -22.89 -5.08
C GLU A 118 10.10 -24.27 -5.55
N MET A 119 9.10 -24.32 -6.44
CA MET A 119 8.63 -25.57 -7.06
C MET A 119 9.72 -26.25 -7.90
N MET A 120 10.52 -25.46 -8.62
CA MET A 120 11.64 -25.95 -9.43
C MET A 120 12.77 -26.51 -8.55
N GLU A 121 13.10 -25.83 -7.44
CA GLU A 121 14.07 -26.31 -6.46
C GLU A 121 13.62 -27.61 -5.80
N MET A 122 12.34 -27.68 -5.38
CA MET A 122 11.76 -28.90 -4.80
C MET A 122 11.77 -30.08 -5.79
N MET A 123 11.47 -29.82 -7.07
CA MET A 123 11.52 -30.85 -8.12
C MET A 123 12.97 -31.32 -8.36
N LYS A 124 13.94 -30.40 -8.35
CA LYS A 124 15.37 -30.71 -8.49
C LYS A 124 15.90 -31.53 -7.31
N GLU A 125 15.40 -31.28 -6.11
CA GLU A 125 15.77 -32.03 -4.89
C GLU A 125 15.13 -33.44 -4.87
N MET A 126 13.88 -33.59 -5.34
CA MET A 126 13.20 -34.89 -5.43
C MET A 126 13.62 -35.74 -6.63
N PHE A 127 14.05 -35.14 -7.75
CA PHE A 127 14.51 -35.83 -8.96
C PHE A 127 15.90 -35.35 -9.42
N PRO A 128 16.96 -35.61 -8.63
CA PRO A 128 18.33 -35.21 -8.98
C PRO A 128 18.85 -35.88 -10.27
N GLU A 129 18.35 -37.07 -10.60
CA GLU A 129 18.76 -37.85 -11.78
C GLU A 129 18.16 -37.33 -13.10
N GLY A 130 17.14 -36.47 -13.05
CA GLY A 130 16.56 -35.81 -14.24
C GLY A 130 17.19 -34.46 -14.57
N PHE A 131 18.10 -33.96 -13.75
CA PHE A 131 18.76 -32.65 -13.87
C PHE A 131 20.30 -32.76 -13.83
N GLY A 132 20.82 -33.98 -13.92
CA GLY A 132 22.25 -34.27 -13.95
C GLY A 132 22.85 -34.04 -15.33
N GLY A 133 23.52 -32.90 -15.50
CA GLY A 133 24.81 -32.80 -16.18
C GLY A 133 24.97 -33.14 -17.66
N ASP A 134 23.94 -33.58 -18.38
CA ASP A 134 24.04 -33.81 -19.84
C ASP A 134 23.41 -32.64 -20.61
N ALA A 135 24.21 -32.05 -21.51
CA ALA A 135 23.87 -30.91 -22.35
C ALA A 135 22.73 -31.18 -23.37
N ASP A 136 22.11 -32.36 -23.32
CA ASP A 136 21.09 -32.86 -24.23
C ASP A 136 19.74 -33.14 -23.55
N ASN A 137 19.52 -32.64 -22.33
CA ASN A 137 18.25 -32.83 -21.64
C ASN A 137 17.17 -31.83 -22.11
N PRO A 138 16.11 -32.26 -22.81
CA PRO A 138 15.10 -31.38 -23.40
C PRO A 138 14.24 -30.64 -22.36
N MET A 139 14.22 -31.10 -21.11
CA MET A 139 13.52 -30.44 -20.01
C MET A 139 14.20 -29.12 -19.57
N MET A 140 15.53 -29.03 -19.66
CA MET A 140 16.28 -27.80 -19.32
C MET A 140 16.40 -26.84 -20.51
N ASN A 141 16.45 -27.37 -21.73
CA ASN A 141 16.48 -26.54 -22.94
C ASN A 141 15.09 -25.95 -23.29
N GLY A 142 14.01 -26.51 -22.72
CA GLY A 142 12.64 -26.06 -22.92
C GLY A 142 12.11 -25.09 -21.85
N MET A 143 12.82 -24.92 -20.74
CA MET A 143 12.45 -24.00 -19.67
C MET A 143 13.31 -22.73 -19.77
N ASP A 144 13.29 -22.11 -20.95
CA ASP A 144 13.89 -20.80 -21.14
C ASP A 144 13.08 -19.79 -20.31
N LEU A 145 13.66 -19.36 -19.19
CA LEU A 145 13.13 -18.31 -18.34
C LEU A 145 12.75 -17.06 -19.15
N SER A 146 13.46 -16.81 -20.26
CA SER A 146 13.17 -15.71 -21.20
C SER A 146 11.83 -15.92 -21.93
N ALA A 147 11.53 -17.14 -22.38
CA ALA A 147 10.28 -17.47 -23.06
C ALA A 147 9.05 -17.39 -22.13
N MET A 148 9.24 -17.60 -20.82
CA MET A 148 8.18 -17.44 -19.83
C MET A 148 7.93 -15.98 -19.47
N PHE A 149 8.98 -15.15 -19.44
CA PHE A 149 8.84 -13.69 -19.35
C PHE A 149 8.14 -13.10 -20.59
N ASP A 150 8.45 -13.62 -21.79
CA ASP A 150 7.79 -13.22 -23.05
C ASP A 150 6.32 -13.64 -23.14
N LEU A 151 5.91 -14.72 -22.46
CA LEU A 151 4.51 -15.15 -22.39
C LEU A 151 3.66 -14.28 -21.45
N PHE A 152 4.27 -13.69 -20.42
CA PHE A 152 3.59 -12.84 -19.42
C PHE A 152 3.73 -11.33 -19.67
N GLY A 153 4.63 -10.90 -20.55
CA GLY A 153 4.87 -9.50 -20.89
C GLY A 153 4.02 -8.96 -22.05
N LYS A 154 3.05 -9.74 -22.54
CA LYS A 154 2.24 -9.39 -23.72
C LYS A 154 0.75 -9.36 -23.35
N GLU A 155 0.32 -8.26 -22.75
CA GLU A 155 -1.09 -7.86 -22.78
C GLU A 155 -1.24 -6.76 -23.85
N ASP A 156 -2.18 -6.99 -24.77
CA ASP A 156 -2.68 -6.02 -25.76
C ASP A 156 -3.36 -4.80 -25.09
#